data_AF-A0A973PC90-F1
#
_entry.id   AF-A0A973PC90-F1
#
_cell.length_a   1.000
_cell.length_b   1.000
_cell.length_c   1.000
_cell.angle_alpha   90.00
_cell.angle_beta   90.00
_cell.angle_gamma   90.00
#
_symmetry.space_group_name_H-M   'P 1'
#
loop_
_entity.id
_entity.type
_entity.pdbx_description
1 polymer ?
#
loop_
_entity_poly.entity_id
_entity_poly.type
_entity_poly.pdbx_seq_one_letter_code
_entity_poly.pdbx_strand_id
1 'polypeptide(L)'
;GPPARDFLTRPSIVVDNIANLLGVPRDSMLDGYMWYFVLVLAYLIALFPVLMVMRLRSEETSGRAEAVQSTALTRVRWAAGHLVVAALGTAALLALAALAFTTVYALLLGGFAGTAPRFLAAALSEAPAAWCVGALCLAAYGLLPRASVPLCWAVWILTAGLGQVVAPFYGVWGGTPFEPFHYVPNTVAGQPYGVVPAAALLALTALLTAAGLLALRRRDFG
;
A
#
# COMPACT_ATOMS: atom_id res chain seq x y z
N GLY A 1 6.05 -26.19 -12.19
CA GLY A 1 7.37 -26.84 -12.21
C GLY A 1 7.96 -26.73 -13.60
N PRO A 2 8.58 -27.81 -14.12
CA PRO A 2 9.22 -27.84 -15.43
C PRO A 2 8.37 -27.33 -16.62
N PRO A 3 7.04 -27.51 -16.70
CA PRO A 3 6.29 -27.08 -17.89
C PRO A 3 6.16 -25.56 -18.05
N ALA A 4 6.09 -24.78 -16.97
CA ALA A 4 5.91 -23.33 -17.07
C ALA A 4 7.20 -22.58 -17.47
N ARG A 5 8.37 -23.11 -17.08
CA ARG A 5 9.67 -22.60 -17.56
C ARG A 5 9.84 -22.87 -19.05
N ASP A 6 9.36 -24.02 -19.54
CA ASP A 6 9.40 -24.39 -20.96
C ASP A 6 8.58 -23.44 -21.84
N PHE A 7 7.45 -22.92 -21.34
CA PHE A 7 6.67 -21.90 -22.06
C PHE A 7 7.36 -20.55 -22.19
N LEU A 8 8.19 -20.14 -21.22
CA LEU A 8 8.95 -18.89 -21.25
C LEU A 8 10.22 -18.99 -22.12
N THR A 9 10.79 -20.18 -22.25
CA THR A 9 11.97 -20.43 -23.08
C THR A 9 11.65 -20.71 -24.55
N ARG A 10 10.38 -20.99 -24.89
CA ARG A 10 9.98 -21.16 -26.30
C ARG A 10 10.08 -19.82 -27.05
N PRO A 11 10.59 -19.82 -28.29
CA PRO A 11 10.52 -18.64 -29.14
C PRO A 11 9.04 -18.31 -29.38
N SER A 12 8.61 -17.17 -28.84
CA SER A 12 7.23 -16.70 -28.88
C SER A 12 7.25 -15.24 -29.28
N ILE A 13 6.68 -14.96 -30.45
CA ILE A 13 6.53 -13.60 -31.00
C ILE A 13 5.75 -12.70 -30.04
N VAL A 14 4.84 -13.28 -29.25
CA VAL A 14 4.05 -12.57 -28.24
C VAL A 14 4.94 -12.14 -27.08
N VAL A 15 5.82 -13.03 -26.60
CA VAL A 15 6.77 -12.71 -25.52
C VAL A 15 7.80 -11.69 -26.01
N ASP A 16 8.27 -11.79 -27.25
CA ASP A 16 9.19 -10.80 -27.85
C ASP A 16 8.54 -9.42 -28.00
N ASN A 17 7.30 -9.38 -28.47
CA ASN A 17 6.57 -8.12 -28.63
C ASN A 17 6.31 -7.46 -27.27
N ILE A 18 5.94 -8.23 -26.24
CA ILE A 18 5.73 -7.67 -24.89
C ILE A 18 7.08 -7.24 -24.27
N ALA A 19 8.15 -8.01 -24.44
CA ALA A 19 9.49 -7.63 -23.97
C ALA A 19 9.98 -6.34 -24.64
N ASN A 20 9.77 -6.19 -25.95
CA ASN A 20 10.10 -4.98 -26.70
C ASN A 20 9.20 -3.78 -26.34
N LEU A 21 7.90 -4.03 -26.11
CA LEU A 21 6.94 -2.99 -25.72
C LEU A 21 7.19 -2.47 -24.30
N LEU A 22 7.60 -3.36 -23.39
CA LEU A 22 7.91 -3.02 -21.99
C LEU A 22 9.38 -2.63 -21.79
N GLY A 23 10.27 -2.89 -22.76
CA GLY A 23 11.71 -2.61 -22.66
C GLY A 23 12.44 -3.48 -21.62
N VAL A 24 11.94 -4.68 -21.32
CA VAL A 24 12.46 -5.55 -20.26
C VAL A 24 13.08 -6.84 -20.88
N PRO A 25 14.35 -7.18 -20.55
CA PRO A 25 14.98 -8.42 -20.98
C PRO A 25 14.16 -9.68 -20.62
N ARG A 26 14.08 -10.66 -21.53
CA ARG A 26 13.26 -11.90 -21.38
C ARG A 26 13.53 -12.66 -20.08
N ASP A 27 14.77 -12.69 -19.62
CA ASP A 27 15.23 -13.33 -18.38
C ASP A 27 14.74 -12.63 -17.10
N SER A 28 14.46 -11.33 -17.17
CA SER A 28 13.95 -10.48 -16.07
C SER A 28 12.43 -10.23 -16.12
N MET A 29 11.75 -10.71 -17.17
CA MET A 29 10.34 -10.44 -17.41
C MET A 29 9.41 -10.99 -16.32
N LEU A 30 9.72 -12.17 -15.79
CA LEU A 30 8.97 -12.77 -14.69
C LEU A 30 9.03 -11.92 -13.42
N ASP A 31 10.20 -11.36 -13.13
CA ASP A 31 10.44 -10.52 -11.96
C ASP A 31 9.70 -9.19 -12.07
N GLY A 32 9.68 -8.60 -13.28
CA GLY A 32 8.87 -7.41 -13.57
C GLY A 32 7.37 -7.67 -13.40
N TYR A 33 6.88 -8.82 -13.87
CA TYR A 33 5.49 -9.21 -13.70
C TYR A 33 5.11 -9.46 -12.24
N MET A 34 5.98 -10.15 -11.49
CA MET A 34 5.83 -10.36 -10.05
C MET A 34 5.81 -9.04 -9.29
N TRP A 35 6.68 -8.09 -9.64
CA TRP A 35 6.68 -6.75 -9.06
C TRP A 35 5.36 -6.02 -9.31
N TYR A 36 4.86 -6.06 -10.54
CA TYR A 36 3.60 -5.41 -10.88
C TYR A 36 2.43 -6.00 -10.07
N PHE A 37 2.44 -7.32 -9.83
CA PHE A 37 1.47 -7.94 -8.94
C PHE A 37 1.56 -7.47 -7.49
N VAL A 38 2.78 -7.35 -6.95
CA VAL A 38 3.00 -6.77 -5.61
C VAL A 38 2.40 -5.39 -5.55
N LEU A 39 2.72 -4.53 -6.53
CA LEU A 39 2.21 -3.16 -6.58
C LEU A 39 0.69 -3.12 -6.63
N VAL A 40 0.05 -3.80 -7.59
CA VAL A 40 -1.43 -3.81 -7.72
C VAL A 40 -2.08 -4.23 -6.39
N LEU A 41 -1.57 -5.28 -5.76
CA LEU A 41 -2.12 -5.78 -4.52
C LEU A 41 -1.86 -4.81 -3.35
N ALA A 42 -0.70 -4.15 -3.32
CA ALA A 42 -0.36 -3.15 -2.33
C ALA A 42 -1.22 -1.88 -2.46
N TYR A 43 -1.51 -1.40 -3.67
CA TYR A 43 -2.46 -0.29 -3.89
C TYR A 43 -3.88 -0.64 -3.40
N LEU A 44 -4.34 -1.87 -3.65
CA LEU A 44 -5.62 -2.35 -3.14
C LEU A 44 -5.62 -2.44 -1.61
N ILE A 45 -4.55 -2.97 -1.01
CA ILE A 45 -4.44 -3.10 0.45
C ILE A 45 -4.25 -1.74 1.13
N ALA A 46 -3.65 -0.75 0.46
CA ALA A 46 -3.55 0.62 0.95
C ALA A 46 -4.92 1.29 1.13
N LEU A 47 -6.00 0.73 0.55
CA LEU A 47 -7.36 1.16 0.85
C LEU A 47 -7.79 0.79 2.28
N PHE A 48 -7.26 -0.29 2.86
CA PHE A 48 -7.62 -0.74 4.21
C PHE A 48 -7.42 0.34 5.30
N PRO A 49 -6.23 0.97 5.44
CA PRO A 49 -6.05 2.03 6.44
C PRO A 49 -6.91 3.27 6.14
N VAL A 50 -7.21 3.55 4.86
CA VAL A 50 -8.14 4.62 4.46
C VAL A 50 -9.55 4.33 4.96
N LEU A 51 -10.03 3.09 4.77
CA LEU A 51 -11.34 2.64 5.27
C LEU A 51 -11.40 2.66 6.81
N MET A 52 -10.31 2.35 7.50
CA MET A 52 -10.24 2.46 8.96
C MET A 52 -10.38 3.90 9.44
N VAL A 53 -9.80 4.87 8.73
CA VAL A 53 -10.01 6.30 9.03
C VAL A 53 -11.45 6.74 8.72
N MET A 54 -12.01 6.31 7.59
CA MET A 54 -13.42 6.61 7.27
C MET A 54 -14.38 5.97 8.29
N ARG A 55 -14.01 4.82 8.85
CA ARG A 55 -14.75 4.17 9.94
C ARG A 55 -14.74 5.00 11.22
N LEU A 56 -13.60 5.62 11.57
CA LEU A 56 -13.56 6.58 12.69
C LEU A 56 -14.59 7.69 12.49
N ARG A 57 -14.65 8.29 11.29
CA ARG A 57 -15.65 9.32 10.99
C ARG A 57 -17.09 8.83 11.10
N SER A 58 -17.37 7.63 10.58
CA SER A 58 -18.69 6.99 10.68
C SER A 58 -19.10 6.81 12.14
N GLU A 59 -18.23 6.26 12.97
CA GLU A 59 -18.48 6.03 14.40
C GLU A 59 -18.72 7.36 15.15
N GLU A 60 -17.94 8.40 14.85
CA GLU A 60 -18.13 9.76 15.37
C GLU A 60 -19.52 10.33 15.03
N THR A 61 -19.94 10.24 13.76
CA THR A 61 -21.24 10.77 13.31
C THR A 61 -22.45 9.95 13.76
N SER A 62 -22.25 8.70 14.16
CA SER A 62 -23.32 7.77 14.56
C SER A 62 -23.82 7.98 16.00
N GLY A 63 -23.25 8.93 16.75
CA GLY A 63 -23.58 9.16 18.16
C GLY A 63 -23.03 8.08 19.12
N ARG A 64 -22.49 6.95 18.63
CA ARG A 64 -21.84 5.93 19.48
C ARG A 64 -20.61 6.45 20.22
N ALA A 65 -19.98 7.52 19.73
CA ALA A 65 -18.87 8.18 20.41
C ALA A 65 -19.31 8.95 21.67
N GLU A 66 -20.58 9.39 21.76
CA GLU A 66 -21.08 10.17 22.91
C GLU A 66 -21.25 9.30 24.17
N ALA A 67 -21.59 8.01 24.02
CA ALA A 67 -21.83 7.11 25.15
C ALA A 67 -20.55 6.66 25.89
N VAL A 68 -19.35 6.92 25.35
CA VAL A 68 -18.08 6.41 25.90
C VAL A 68 -17.01 7.50 26.14
N GLN A 69 -17.17 8.74 25.64
CA GLN A 69 -16.06 9.71 25.61
C GLN A 69 -16.38 11.09 26.23
N SER A 70 -16.34 11.18 27.57
CA SER A 70 -16.46 12.46 28.28
C SER A 70 -15.16 13.31 28.28
N THR A 71 -14.02 12.81 27.76
CA THR A 71 -12.73 13.52 27.82
C THR A 71 -11.90 13.46 26.52
N ALA A 72 -11.00 14.43 26.32
CA ALA A 72 -10.11 14.48 25.15
C ALA A 72 -9.08 13.33 25.10
N LEU A 73 -8.69 12.76 26.25
CA LEU A 73 -7.75 11.62 26.33
C LEU A 73 -8.39 10.31 25.83
N THR A 74 -9.68 10.11 26.10
CA THR A 74 -10.42 8.96 25.57
C THR A 74 -10.55 8.99 24.05
N ARG A 75 -10.62 10.18 23.44
CA ARG A 75 -10.69 10.37 21.97
C ARG A 75 -9.42 9.91 21.27
N VAL A 76 -8.27 10.40 21.75
CA VAL A 76 -6.96 10.04 21.17
C VAL A 76 -6.67 8.55 21.36
N ARG A 77 -7.00 7.99 22.53
CA ARG A 77 -6.81 6.55 22.78
C ARG A 77 -7.67 5.69 21.86
N TRP A 78 -8.92 6.08 21.61
CA TRP A 78 -9.82 5.39 20.69
C TRP A 78 -9.33 5.44 19.23
N ALA A 79 -8.90 6.61 18.76
CA ALA A 79 -8.32 6.75 17.42
C ALA A 79 -7.00 5.95 17.29
N ALA A 80 -6.13 6.01 18.30
CA ALA A 80 -4.89 5.23 18.34
C ALA A 80 -5.14 3.73 18.25
N GLY A 81 -6.19 3.21 18.91
CA GLY A 81 -6.60 1.81 18.79
C GLY A 81 -6.93 1.41 17.36
N HIS A 82 -7.69 2.24 16.64
CA HIS A 82 -7.98 2.02 15.22
C HIS A 82 -6.73 2.07 14.35
N LEU A 83 -5.79 2.97 14.66
CA LEU A 83 -4.53 3.08 13.90
C LEU A 83 -3.62 1.88 14.11
N VAL A 84 -3.57 1.32 15.32
CA VAL A 84 -2.83 0.07 15.58
C VAL A 84 -3.45 -1.08 14.78
N VAL A 85 -4.79 -1.20 14.79
CA VAL A 85 -5.50 -2.21 13.98
C VAL A 85 -5.27 -1.98 12.48
N ALA A 86 -5.29 -0.73 12.02
CA ALA A 86 -4.99 -0.37 10.63
C ALA A 86 -3.57 -0.79 10.26
N ALA A 87 -2.57 -0.45 11.08
CA ALA A 87 -1.17 -0.75 10.80
C ALA A 87 -0.91 -2.27 10.75
N LEU A 88 -1.36 -3.00 11.78
CA LEU A 88 -1.21 -4.45 11.85
C LEU A 88 -2.03 -5.16 10.77
N GLY A 89 -3.25 -4.71 10.52
CA GLY A 89 -4.12 -5.26 9.48
C GLY A 89 -3.55 -5.04 8.08
N THR A 90 -2.98 -3.87 7.78
CA THR A 90 -2.25 -3.62 6.52
C THR A 90 -1.07 -4.59 6.36
N ALA A 91 -0.22 -4.73 7.38
CA ALA A 91 0.91 -5.66 7.32
C ALA A 91 0.47 -7.11 7.16
N ALA A 92 -0.58 -7.52 7.89
CA ALA A 92 -1.17 -8.86 7.78
C ALA A 92 -1.76 -9.11 6.39
N LEU A 93 -2.49 -8.15 5.83
CA LEU A 93 -3.04 -8.24 4.49
C LEU A 93 -1.94 -8.35 3.42
N LEU A 94 -0.85 -7.60 3.54
CA LEU A 94 0.32 -7.70 2.65
C LEU A 94 0.99 -9.08 2.78
N ALA A 95 1.14 -9.61 3.99
CA ALA A 95 1.70 -10.95 4.21
C ALA A 95 0.79 -12.06 3.66
N LEU A 96 -0.52 -11.95 3.87
CA LEU A 96 -1.51 -12.90 3.35
C LEU A 96 -1.58 -12.86 1.83
N ALA A 97 -1.55 -11.66 1.24
CA ALA A 97 -1.41 -11.43 -0.19
C ALA A 97 -0.18 -12.17 -0.76
N ALA A 98 0.97 -12.00 -0.11
CA ALA A 98 2.20 -12.66 -0.51
C ALA A 98 2.11 -14.18 -0.40
N LEU A 99 1.54 -14.68 0.70
CA LEU A 99 1.35 -16.11 0.91
C LEU A 99 0.41 -16.72 -0.13
N ALA A 100 -0.72 -16.06 -0.40
CA ALA A 100 -1.69 -16.50 -1.41
C ALA A 100 -1.04 -16.57 -2.80
N PHE A 101 -0.36 -15.50 -3.21
CA PHE A 101 0.33 -15.45 -4.50
C PHE A 101 1.40 -16.54 -4.63
N THR A 102 2.26 -16.68 -3.62
CA THR A 102 3.38 -17.64 -3.63
C THR A 102 2.90 -19.09 -3.59
N THR A 103 1.76 -19.36 -2.93
CA THR A 103 1.11 -20.67 -2.93
C THR A 103 0.62 -21.01 -4.33
N VAL A 104 -0.12 -20.12 -4.99
CA VAL A 104 -0.59 -20.32 -6.37
C VAL A 104 0.59 -20.46 -7.34
N TYR A 105 1.60 -19.60 -7.22
CA TYR A 105 2.83 -19.67 -8.00
C TYR A 105 3.52 -21.03 -7.82
N ALA A 106 3.66 -21.53 -6.60
CA ALA A 106 4.29 -22.81 -6.34
C ALA A 106 3.48 -23.99 -6.89
N LEU A 107 2.16 -23.95 -6.83
CA LEU A 107 1.30 -24.99 -7.40
C LEU A 107 1.46 -25.08 -8.93
N LEU A 108 1.60 -23.95 -9.61
CA LEU A 108 1.72 -23.88 -11.07
C LEU A 108 3.18 -24.05 -11.56
N LEU A 109 4.11 -23.31 -10.96
CA LEU A 109 5.50 -23.17 -11.39
C LEU A 109 6.52 -23.87 -10.49
N GLY A 110 6.14 -24.36 -9.30
CA GLY A 110 7.06 -24.96 -8.33
C GLY A 110 7.92 -23.91 -7.62
N GLY A 111 8.81 -24.34 -6.71
CA GLY A 111 9.81 -23.45 -6.11
C GLY A 111 9.30 -22.54 -4.99
N PHE A 112 8.39 -23.02 -4.14
CA PHE A 112 7.86 -22.27 -3.00
C PHE A 112 8.96 -21.70 -2.10
N ALA A 113 9.91 -22.53 -1.66
CA ALA A 113 10.95 -22.15 -0.70
C ALA A 113 11.83 -20.98 -1.18
N GLY A 114 12.07 -20.85 -2.49
CA GLY A 114 12.84 -19.74 -3.05
C GLY A 114 12.01 -18.48 -3.33
N THR A 115 10.71 -18.63 -3.56
CA THR A 115 9.83 -17.53 -4.00
C THR A 115 9.09 -16.88 -2.84
N ALA A 116 8.64 -17.68 -1.87
CA ALA A 116 7.88 -17.23 -0.71
C ALA A 116 8.58 -16.12 0.10
N PRO A 117 9.84 -16.27 0.56
CA PRO A 117 10.49 -15.22 1.34
C PRO A 117 10.75 -13.96 0.52
N ARG A 118 11.10 -14.09 -0.76
CA ARG A 118 11.35 -12.95 -1.67
C ARG A 118 10.09 -12.13 -1.90
N PHE A 119 8.96 -12.79 -2.16
CA PHE A 119 7.70 -12.12 -2.41
C PHE A 119 7.08 -11.55 -1.12
N LEU A 120 7.26 -12.26 0.01
CA LEU A 120 6.88 -11.73 1.33
C LEU A 120 7.66 -10.47 1.69
N ALA A 121 8.98 -10.48 1.48
CA ALA A 121 9.82 -9.30 1.70
C ALA A 121 9.40 -8.14 0.79
N ALA A 122 9.12 -8.41 -0.49
CA ALA A 122 8.63 -7.40 -1.42
C ALA A 122 7.29 -6.81 -0.98
N ALA A 123 6.30 -7.64 -0.64
CA ALA A 123 4.99 -7.17 -0.19
C ALA A 123 5.08 -6.38 1.13
N LEU A 124 5.89 -6.82 2.09
CA LEU A 124 6.07 -6.09 3.35
C LEU A 124 6.86 -4.79 3.18
N SER A 125 7.69 -4.68 2.15
CA SER A 125 8.43 -3.46 1.83
C SER A 125 7.52 -2.28 1.47
N GLU A 126 6.28 -2.58 1.06
CA GLU A 126 5.22 -1.62 0.72
C GLU A 126 4.47 -1.06 1.94
N ALA A 127 4.66 -1.66 3.12
CA ALA A 127 3.92 -1.27 4.33
C ALA A 127 4.12 0.22 4.71
N PRO A 128 5.34 0.80 4.68
CA PRO A 128 5.53 2.23 4.99
C PRO A 128 4.74 3.15 4.05
N ALA A 129 4.67 2.82 2.76
CA ALA A 129 3.91 3.59 1.78
C ALA A 129 2.40 3.51 2.08
N ALA A 130 1.87 2.31 2.31
CA ALA A 130 0.47 2.11 2.65
C ALA A 130 0.06 2.80 3.96
N TRP A 131 0.91 2.76 4.99
CA TRP A 131 0.66 3.48 6.25
C TRP A 131 0.69 4.99 6.07
N CYS A 132 1.58 5.52 5.22
CA CYS A 132 1.63 6.95 4.90
C CYS A 132 0.31 7.43 4.27
N VAL A 133 -0.29 6.66 3.35
CA VAL A 133 -1.61 6.95 2.78
C VAL A 133 -2.69 7.03 3.87
N GLY A 134 -2.68 6.06 4.80
CA GLY A 134 -3.56 6.09 5.97
C GLY A 134 -3.36 7.32 6.86
N ALA A 135 -2.11 7.73 7.09
CA ALA A 135 -1.78 8.89 7.91
C ALA A 135 -2.19 10.22 7.24
N LEU A 136 -2.10 10.32 5.91
CA LEU A 136 -2.66 11.42 5.12
C LEU A 136 -4.17 11.54 5.35
N CYS A 137 -4.89 10.42 5.27
CA CYS A 137 -6.32 10.38 5.56
C CYS A 137 -6.63 10.76 7.01
N LEU A 138 -5.83 10.31 7.97
CA LEU A 138 -6.00 10.69 9.38
C LEU A 138 -5.78 12.19 9.60
N ALA A 139 -4.76 12.78 8.97
CA ALA A 139 -4.51 14.21 9.02
C ALA A 139 -5.70 14.99 8.43
N ALA A 140 -6.22 14.56 7.27
CA ALA A 140 -7.41 15.14 6.66
C ALA A 140 -8.65 15.01 7.56
N TYR A 141 -8.84 13.84 8.19
CA TYR A 141 -9.90 13.60 9.15
C TYR A 141 -9.79 14.52 10.38
N GLY A 142 -8.61 14.60 10.98
CA GLY A 142 -8.34 15.42 12.14
C GLY A 142 -8.49 16.92 11.86
N LEU A 143 -8.14 17.40 10.67
CA LEU A 143 -8.18 18.83 10.29
C LEU A 143 -9.51 19.27 9.65
N LEU A 144 -10.13 18.45 8.80
CA LEU A 144 -11.37 18.77 8.07
C LEU A 144 -12.37 17.59 8.11
N PRO A 145 -13.14 17.39 9.20
CA PRO A 145 -13.87 16.15 9.46
C PRO A 145 -15.11 16.06 8.56
N ARG A 146 -15.73 17.21 8.23
CA ARG A 146 -16.86 17.35 7.30
C ARG A 146 -16.48 16.95 5.87
N ALA A 147 -15.24 17.18 5.46
CA ALA A 147 -14.72 16.81 4.15
C ALA A 147 -13.85 15.54 4.19
N SER A 148 -13.77 14.85 5.34
CA SER A 148 -12.82 13.75 5.53
C SER A 148 -13.06 12.59 4.56
N VAL A 149 -14.31 12.17 4.38
CA VAL A 149 -14.68 11.08 3.47
C VAL A 149 -14.28 11.35 2.01
N PRO A 150 -14.67 12.48 1.38
CA PRO A 150 -14.23 12.76 0.02
C PRO A 150 -12.71 12.97 -0.08
N LEU A 151 -12.06 13.55 0.94
CA LEU A 151 -10.60 13.68 0.96
C LEU A 151 -9.90 12.32 1.05
N CYS A 152 -10.43 11.37 1.83
CA CYS A 152 -9.90 10.01 1.93
C CYS A 152 -9.95 9.28 0.58
N TRP A 153 -11.08 9.37 -0.12
CA TRP A 153 -11.19 8.85 -1.47
C TRP A 153 -10.24 9.54 -2.45
N ALA A 154 -10.14 10.87 -2.39
CA ALA A 154 -9.22 11.61 -3.25
C ALA A 154 -7.77 11.20 -3.01
N VAL A 155 -7.33 11.04 -1.76
CA VAL A 155 -5.99 10.56 -1.40
C VAL A 155 -5.72 9.18 -2.00
N TRP A 156 -6.65 8.24 -1.85
CA TRP A 156 -6.47 6.88 -2.40
C TRP A 156 -6.49 6.88 -3.94
N ILE A 157 -7.42 7.59 -4.58
CA ILE A 157 -7.52 7.70 -6.04
C ILE A 157 -6.27 8.36 -6.62
N LEU A 158 -5.78 9.44 -6.01
CA LEU A 158 -4.55 10.11 -6.46
C LEU A 158 -3.33 9.20 -6.26
N THR A 159 -3.26 8.48 -5.14
CA THR A 159 -2.18 7.50 -4.92
C THR A 159 -2.18 6.43 -6.01
N ALA A 160 -3.33 5.85 -6.33
CA ALA A 160 -3.45 4.83 -7.36
C ALA A 160 -3.21 5.39 -8.76
N GLY A 161 -3.77 6.56 -9.08
CA GLY A 161 -3.75 7.18 -10.40
C GLY A 161 -2.40 7.80 -10.78
N LEU A 162 -1.69 8.37 -9.80
CA LEU A 162 -0.32 8.85 -9.99
C LEU A 162 0.71 7.72 -9.88
N GLY A 163 0.29 6.58 -9.31
CA GLY A 163 1.08 5.39 -9.03
C GLY A 163 1.77 4.73 -10.22
N GLN A 164 2.88 4.04 -9.96
CA GLN A 164 3.62 3.18 -10.92
C GLN A 164 2.75 2.21 -11.76
N VAL A 165 1.54 1.88 -11.32
CA VAL A 165 0.60 0.98 -12.02
C VAL A 165 -0.24 1.73 -13.07
N VAL A 166 -0.78 2.91 -12.72
CA VAL A 166 -1.73 3.62 -13.59
C VAL A 166 -1.05 4.71 -14.41
N ALA A 167 -0.04 5.37 -13.88
CA ALA A 167 0.69 6.45 -14.55
C ALA A 167 1.25 6.09 -15.95
N PRO A 168 1.67 4.84 -16.23
CA PRO A 168 2.10 4.44 -17.57
C PRO A 168 1.03 4.61 -18.66
N PHE A 169 -0.27 4.53 -18.33
CA PHE A 169 -1.36 4.73 -19.30
C PHE A 169 -1.44 6.17 -19.83
N TYR A 170 -0.81 7.12 -19.16
CA TYR A 170 -0.73 8.52 -19.56
C TYR A 170 0.71 8.96 -19.87
N GLY A 171 1.63 8.00 -20.07
CA GLY A 171 3.01 8.24 -20.49
C GLY A 171 4.02 8.52 -19.38
N VAL A 172 3.63 8.39 -18.10
CA VAL A 172 4.51 8.64 -16.95
C VAL A 172 4.98 7.30 -16.37
N TRP A 173 6.16 6.87 -16.80
CA TRP A 173 6.78 5.63 -16.32
C TRP A 173 7.50 5.84 -14.99
N GLY A 174 7.33 4.91 -14.05
CA GLY A 174 7.92 5.00 -12.71
C GLY A 174 7.10 5.80 -11.68
N GLY A 175 5.88 6.22 -12.04
CA GLY A 175 5.01 7.00 -11.17
C GLY A 175 5.49 8.44 -10.98
N THR A 176 4.97 9.10 -9.96
CA THR A 176 5.29 10.49 -9.60
C THR A 176 5.89 10.59 -8.20
N PRO A 177 6.74 11.59 -7.93
CA PRO A 177 7.32 11.78 -6.59
C PRO A 177 6.28 12.14 -5.51
N PHE A 178 5.03 12.40 -5.90
CA PHE A 178 3.93 12.70 -4.99
C PHE A 178 3.27 11.44 -4.44
N GLU A 179 3.43 10.28 -5.07
CA GLU A 179 2.88 9.03 -4.53
C GLU A 179 3.85 8.41 -3.50
N PRO A 180 3.35 7.87 -2.37
CA PRO A 180 4.23 7.22 -1.38
C PRO A 180 4.97 5.99 -1.91
N PHE A 181 4.35 5.23 -2.82
CA PHE A 181 4.91 4.01 -3.41
C PHE A 181 6.09 4.27 -4.35
N HIS A 182 6.27 5.50 -4.83
CA HIS A 182 7.39 5.90 -5.67
C HIS A 182 8.75 5.67 -5.00
N TYR A 183 8.78 5.70 -3.67
CA TYR A 183 9.98 5.55 -2.85
C TYR A 183 10.30 4.09 -2.49
N VAL A 184 9.47 3.13 -2.92
CA VAL A 184 9.71 1.71 -2.73
C VAL A 184 10.30 1.11 -4.01
N PRO A 185 11.56 0.64 -4.00
CA PRO A 185 12.23 0.12 -5.18
C PRO A 185 11.75 -1.29 -5.52
N ASN A 186 11.97 -1.73 -6.76
CA ASN A 186 11.61 -3.09 -7.20
C ASN A 186 12.53 -4.14 -6.57
N THR A 187 12.24 -4.52 -5.33
CA THR A 187 13.02 -5.51 -4.58
C THR A 187 12.89 -6.91 -5.15
N VAL A 188 11.82 -7.20 -5.90
CA VAL A 188 11.69 -8.47 -6.61
C VAL A 188 12.82 -8.57 -7.62
N ALA A 189 13.00 -7.58 -8.50
CA ALA A 189 14.09 -7.56 -9.49
C ALA A 189 15.51 -7.38 -8.91
N GLY A 190 15.68 -7.48 -7.58
CA GLY A 190 16.98 -7.40 -6.92
C GLY A 190 17.46 -5.98 -6.65
N GLN A 191 16.63 -4.95 -6.84
CA GLN A 191 17.00 -3.61 -6.41
C GLN A 191 17.12 -3.54 -4.89
N PRO A 192 18.15 -2.87 -4.35
CA PRO A 192 18.37 -2.81 -2.92
C PRO A 192 17.25 -2.01 -2.24
N TYR A 193 16.78 -2.49 -1.10
CA TYR A 193 15.81 -1.75 -0.31
C TYR A 193 16.44 -0.47 0.26
N GLY A 194 15.85 0.67 -0.09
CA GLY A 194 16.31 1.97 0.38
C GLY A 194 15.89 2.22 1.83
N VAL A 195 16.81 2.01 2.78
CA VAL A 195 16.56 2.31 4.20
C VAL A 195 16.22 3.78 4.43
N VAL A 196 16.90 4.69 3.72
CA VAL A 196 16.67 6.13 3.84
C VAL A 196 15.28 6.54 3.35
N PRO A 197 14.83 6.19 2.12
CA PRO A 197 13.46 6.43 1.67
C PRO A 197 12.40 5.84 2.60
N ALA A 198 12.61 4.61 3.08
CA ALA A 198 11.69 3.96 4.01
C ALA A 198 11.59 4.71 5.35
N ALA A 199 12.73 5.11 5.92
CA ALA A 199 12.76 5.89 7.15
C ALA A 199 12.09 7.26 6.97
N ALA A 200 12.28 7.91 5.82
CA ALA A 200 11.61 9.17 5.49
C ALA A 200 10.08 9.00 5.40
N LEU A 201 9.59 7.92 4.76
CA LEU A 201 8.16 7.59 4.72
C LEU A 201 7.59 7.34 6.12
N LEU A 202 8.30 6.61 6.97
CA LEU A 202 7.88 6.36 8.35
C LEU A 202 7.89 7.64 9.19
N ALA A 203 8.88 8.52 9.01
CA ALA A 203 8.93 9.81 9.66
C ALA A 203 7.74 10.70 9.23
N LEU A 204 7.47 10.78 7.93
CA LEU A 204 6.30 11.49 7.39
C LEU A 204 5.00 10.91 7.95
N THR A 205 4.88 9.59 7.97
CA THR A 205 3.73 8.87 8.54
C THR A 205 3.52 9.24 10.01
N ALA A 206 4.58 9.26 10.81
CA ALA A 206 4.54 9.66 12.22
C ALA A 206 4.13 11.12 12.39
N LEU A 207 4.66 12.04 11.57
CA LEU A 207 4.30 13.46 11.60
C LEU A 207 2.84 13.69 11.25
N LEU A 208 2.35 13.09 10.16
CA LEU A 208 0.95 13.16 9.74
C LEU A 208 0.02 12.56 10.79
N THR A 209 0.43 11.44 11.39
CA THR A 209 -0.34 10.79 12.44
C THR A 209 -0.44 11.68 13.68
N ALA A 210 0.68 12.25 14.12
CA ALA A 210 0.72 13.18 15.24
C ALA A 210 -0.13 14.43 14.95
N ALA A 211 -0.04 15.01 13.75
CA ALA A 211 -0.84 16.15 13.35
C ALA A 211 -2.35 15.83 13.39
N GLY A 212 -2.77 14.68 12.83
CA GLY A 212 -4.15 14.24 12.85
C GLY A 212 -4.69 14.01 14.27
N LEU A 213 -3.90 13.37 15.14
CA LEU A 213 -4.29 13.14 16.53
C LEU A 213 -4.32 14.43 17.37
N LEU A 214 -3.37 15.34 17.16
CA LEU A 214 -3.35 16.65 17.82
C LEU A 214 -4.53 17.51 17.38
N ALA A 215 -4.86 17.49 16.09
CA ALA A 215 -6.03 18.18 15.57
C ALA A 215 -7.31 17.59 16.17
N LEU A 216 -7.44 16.25 16.23
CA LEU A 216 -8.57 15.58 16.89
C LEU A 216 -8.70 15.96 18.37
N ARG A 217 -7.58 16.09 19.09
CA ARG A 217 -7.56 16.48 20.51
C ARG A 217 -8.08 17.90 20.75
N ARG A 218 -7.83 18.82 19.82
CA ARG A 218 -8.17 20.25 19.96
C ARG A 218 -9.59 20.59 19.52
N ARG A 219 -10.32 19.64 18.93
CA ARG A 219 -11.64 19.87 18.36
C ARG A 219 -12.74 19.39 19.27
N ASP A 220 -13.73 20.25 19.46
CA ASP A 220 -15.00 19.86 20.06
C ASP A 220 -15.77 18.96 19.08
N PHE A 221 -16.45 17.93 19.61
CA PHE A 221 -17.36 17.16 18.79
C PHE A 221 -18.59 18.05 18.57
N GLY A 222 -18.98 18.21 17.31
CA GLY A 222 -20.18 18.93 16.91
C GLY A 222 -20.91 18.16 15.83
#